data_AF-A0A832A518-F1
#
_entry.id   AF-A0A832A518-F1
#
_cell.length_a   1.000
_cell.length_b   1.000
_cell.length_c   1.000
_cell.angle_alpha   90.00
_cell.angle_beta   90.00
_cell.angle_gamma   90.00
#
_symmetry.space_group_name_H-M   'P 1'
#
loop_
_entity.id
_entity.type
_entity.pdbx_description
1 polymer ?
#
loop_
_entity_poly.entity_id
_entity_poly.type
_entity_poly.pdbx_seq_one_letter_code
_entity_poly.pdbx_strand_id
1 'polypeptide(L)'
;MTRPSRYLLDSDVFITAKNTYYAFDICPGFWESVLHHHKNGTVFSIDRVRSELVAGRSTEDLVKWVRDQVPDSFFKGVEEGTVPDEYTEIMLWVQRHDLYDDHAKAKFAAGAC
;
A
#
# COMPACT_ATOMS: atom_id res chain seq x y z
N MET A 1 -23.04 -1.00 -18.20
CA MET A 1 -21.67 -0.45 -18.26
C MET A 1 -20.94 -0.94 -17.00
N THR A 2 -19.88 -1.73 -17.14
CA THR A 2 -19.08 -2.22 -16.01
C THR A 2 -18.26 -1.06 -15.45
N ARG A 3 -18.37 -0.80 -14.15
CA ARG A 3 -17.54 0.21 -13.47
C ARG A 3 -16.08 -0.24 -13.61
N PRO A 4 -15.14 0.63 -14.03
CA PRO A 4 -13.75 0.24 -14.13
C PRO A 4 -13.24 -0.22 -12.76
N SER A 5 -12.57 -1.36 -12.73
CA SER A 5 -11.97 -1.89 -11.51
C SER A 5 -10.97 -0.88 -10.93
N ARG A 6 -11.00 -0.72 -9.61
CA ARG A 6 -10.03 0.08 -8.88
C ARG A 6 -9.09 -0.86 -8.15
N TYR A 7 -7.81 -0.52 -8.16
CA TYR A 7 -6.74 -1.29 -7.55
C TYR A 7 -6.07 -0.48 -6.46
N LEU A 8 -5.80 -1.13 -5.34
CA LEU A 8 -5.01 -0.59 -4.24
C LEU A 8 -3.69 -1.37 -4.20
N LEU A 9 -2.58 -0.66 -4.39
CA LEU A 9 -1.25 -1.25 -4.42
C LEU A 9 -0.65 -1.24 -3.02
N ASP A 10 -0.10 -2.39 -2.64
CA ASP A 10 0.65 -2.59 -1.41
C ASP A 10 2.12 -2.21 -1.56
N SER A 11 2.83 -1.99 -0.45
CA SER A 11 4.26 -1.62 -0.45
C SER A 11 5.12 -2.67 -1.16
N ASP A 12 4.79 -3.96 -1.02
CA ASP A 12 5.51 -5.06 -1.66
C ASP A 12 5.52 -4.97 -3.19
N VAL A 13 4.48 -4.41 -3.83
CA VAL A 13 4.45 -4.22 -5.28
C VAL A 13 5.59 -3.29 -5.71
N PHE A 14 5.79 -2.19 -5.00
CA PHE A 14 6.83 -1.21 -5.32
C PHE A 14 8.21 -1.69 -4.92
N ILE A 15 8.34 -2.30 -3.74
CA ILE A 15 9.62 -2.80 -3.22
C ILE A 15 10.14 -3.95 -4.11
N THR A 16 9.26 -4.88 -4.49
CA THR A 16 9.62 -5.97 -5.39
C THR A 16 9.96 -5.45 -6.78
N ALA A 17 9.16 -4.51 -7.31
CA ALA A 17 9.42 -3.90 -8.61
C ALA A 17 10.83 -3.29 -8.68
N LYS A 18 11.20 -2.44 -7.69
CA LYS A 18 12.52 -1.78 -7.69
C LYS A 18 13.70 -2.74 -7.56
N ASN A 19 13.51 -3.87 -6.86
CA ASN A 19 14.58 -4.81 -6.55
C ASN A 19 14.69 -5.95 -7.58
N THR A 20 13.79 -6.04 -8.56
CA THR A 20 13.76 -7.13 -9.54
C THR A 20 13.74 -6.58 -10.98
N TYR A 21 12.73 -6.93 -11.77
CA TYR A 21 12.69 -6.68 -13.21
C TYR A 21 12.28 -5.25 -13.59
N TYR A 22 11.83 -4.45 -12.62
CA TYR A 22 11.32 -3.10 -12.83
C TYR A 22 12.13 -2.04 -12.09
N ALA A 23 13.43 -2.27 -11.90
CA ALA A 23 14.34 -1.25 -11.40
C ALA A 23 14.23 0.03 -12.24
N PHE A 24 14.40 1.20 -11.61
CA PHE A 24 14.18 2.51 -12.24
C PHE A 24 15.04 2.74 -13.48
N ASP A 25 16.27 2.22 -13.47
CA ASP A 25 17.25 2.30 -14.56
C ASP A 25 17.01 1.26 -15.67
N ILE A 26 16.26 0.18 -15.38
CA ILE A 26 15.96 -0.89 -16.32
C ILE A 26 14.61 -0.66 -17.02
N CYS A 27 13.56 -0.33 -16.26
CA CYS A 27 12.19 -0.22 -16.77
C CYS A 27 11.46 1.00 -16.19
N PRO A 28 11.82 2.22 -16.60
CA PRO A 28 11.13 3.44 -16.16
C PRO A 28 9.64 3.43 -16.55
N GLY A 29 9.29 2.76 -17.66
CA GLY A 29 7.92 2.67 -18.16
C GLY A 29 6.92 2.04 -17.17
N PHE A 30 7.38 1.15 -16.29
CA PHE A 30 6.54 0.61 -15.21
C PHE A 30 6.08 1.73 -14.26
N TRP A 31 7.00 2.56 -13.80
CA TRP A 31 6.71 3.64 -12.85
C TRP A 31 5.83 4.72 -13.49
N GLU A 32 6.08 5.06 -14.75
CA GLU A 32 5.22 5.94 -15.54
C GLU A 32 3.80 5.38 -15.69
N SER A 33 3.66 4.07 -15.90
CA SER A 33 2.34 3.43 -16.02
C SER A 33 1.54 3.51 -14.72
N VAL A 34 2.20 3.41 -13.55
CA VAL A 34 1.53 3.56 -12.25
C VAL A 34 0.91 4.96 -12.14
N LEU A 35 1.68 6.00 -12.48
CA LEU A 35 1.20 7.39 -12.47
C LEU A 35 0.09 7.61 -13.50
N HIS A 36 0.22 7.03 -14.70
CA HIS A 36 -0.80 7.08 -15.75
C HIS A 36 -2.13 6.47 -15.28
N HIS A 37 -2.09 5.27 -14.69
CA HIS A 37 -3.29 4.59 -14.19
C HIS A 37 -3.91 5.29 -12.99
N HIS A 38 -3.10 5.95 -12.15
CA HIS A 38 -3.61 6.83 -11.10
C HIS A 38 -4.34 8.04 -11.68
N LYS A 39 -3.77 8.71 -12.67
CA LYS A 39 -4.40 9.84 -13.37
C LYS A 39 -5.76 9.46 -13.97
N ASN A 40 -5.90 8.21 -14.41
CA ASN A 40 -7.16 7.65 -14.92
C ASN A 40 -8.12 7.17 -13.81
N GLY A 41 -7.77 7.33 -12.53
CA GLY A 41 -8.63 6.98 -11.39
C GLY A 41 -8.78 5.48 -11.14
N THR A 42 -7.80 4.67 -11.58
CA THR A 42 -7.86 3.20 -11.48
C THR A 42 -6.87 2.61 -10.47
N VAL A 43 -5.76 3.30 -10.19
CA VAL A 43 -4.72 2.81 -9.27
C VAL A 43 -4.50 3.82 -8.15
N PHE A 44 -4.40 3.31 -6.93
CA PHE A 44 -4.18 4.06 -5.71
C PHE A 44 -3.31 3.25 -4.74
N SER A 45 -2.89 3.87 -3.65
CA SER A 45 -2.37 3.20 -2.46
C SER A 45 -2.89 3.91 -1.22
N ILE A 46 -2.41 3.54 -0.03
CA ILE A 46 -2.80 4.15 1.24
C ILE A 46 -1.63 4.90 1.90
N ASP A 47 -1.97 5.85 2.76
CA ASP A 47 -1.04 6.60 3.61
C ASP A 47 -0.06 5.71 4.41
N ARG A 48 -0.51 4.55 4.91
CA ARG A 48 0.35 3.57 5.59
C ARG A 48 1.46 3.07 4.65
N VAL A 49 1.09 2.69 3.43
CA VAL A 49 2.05 2.26 2.39
C VAL A 49 3.00 3.41 2.04
N ARG A 50 2.51 4.65 1.93
CA ARG A 50 3.39 5.82 1.73
C ARG A 50 4.48 5.89 2.80
N SER A 51 4.07 5.75 4.07
CA SER A 51 4.96 5.80 5.23
C SER A 51 6.03 4.72 5.17
N GLU A 52 5.65 3.49 4.79
CA GLU A 52 6.58 2.38 4.59
C GLU A 52 7.57 2.66 3.45
N LEU A 53 7.10 3.18 2.32
CA LEU A 53 7.95 3.47 1.16
C LEU A 53 8.97 4.59 1.46
N VAL A 54 8.58 5.62 2.22
CA VAL A 54 9.49 6.75 2.55
C VAL A 54 10.39 6.48 3.75
N ALA A 55 10.19 5.37 4.49
CA ALA A 55 11.04 4.94 5.60
C ALA A 55 12.40 4.36 5.12
N GLY A 56 12.55 4.09 3.82
CA GLY A 56 13.82 3.73 3.20
C GLY A 56 14.86 4.85 3.24
N ARG A 57 16.07 4.60 2.69
CA ARG A 57 17.12 5.63 2.67
C ARG A 57 16.72 6.78 1.74
N SER A 58 16.94 8.02 2.16
CA SER A 58 16.61 9.22 1.37
C SER A 58 17.30 9.28 0.00
N THR A 59 18.40 8.54 -0.19
CA THR A 59 19.13 8.45 -1.45
C THR A 59 18.56 7.41 -2.41
N GLU A 60 17.65 6.53 -1.97
CA GLU A 60 17.04 5.50 -2.81
C GLU A 60 16.05 6.10 -3.81
N ASP A 61 16.06 5.56 -5.02
CA ASP A 61 15.24 6.06 -6.13
C ASP A 61 13.75 5.92 -5.86
N LEU A 62 13.32 4.85 -5.17
CA LEU A 62 11.94 4.67 -4.75
C LEU A 62 11.49 5.78 -3.77
N VAL A 63 12.33 6.14 -2.80
CA VAL A 63 12.02 7.20 -1.83
C VAL A 63 11.91 8.55 -2.53
N LYS A 64 12.84 8.84 -3.44
CA LYS A 64 12.79 10.07 -4.26
C LYS A 64 11.56 10.10 -5.14
N TRP A 65 11.26 9.01 -5.83
CA TRP A 65 10.09 8.91 -6.70
C TRP A 65 8.78 9.16 -5.93
N VAL A 66 8.61 8.55 -4.75
CA VAL A 66 7.43 8.79 -3.90
C VAL A 66 7.32 10.25 -3.45
N ARG A 67 8.44 10.92 -3.15
CA ARG A 67 8.44 12.30 -2.67
C ARG A 67 8.26 13.33 -3.77
N ASP A 68 8.87 13.08 -4.92
CA ASP A 68 9.06 14.10 -5.97
C ASP A 68 8.07 13.94 -7.12
N GLN A 69 7.56 12.73 -7.36
CA GLN A 69 6.77 12.41 -8.57
C GLN A 69 5.38 11.86 -8.28
N VAL A 70 5.16 11.17 -7.16
CA VAL A 70 3.85 10.61 -6.82
C VAL A 70 2.95 11.71 -6.25
N PRO A 71 1.78 11.99 -6.85
CA PRO A 71 0.86 12.99 -6.32
C PRO A 71 0.30 12.56 -4.96
N ASP A 72 0.07 13.51 -4.05
CA ASP A 72 -0.56 13.22 -2.75
C ASP A 72 -1.93 12.53 -2.89
N SER A 73 -2.67 12.81 -3.98
CA SER A 73 -3.95 12.16 -4.28
C SER A 73 -3.87 10.65 -4.53
N PHE A 74 -2.66 10.12 -4.77
CA PHE A 74 -2.38 8.69 -4.94
C PHE A 74 -2.64 7.89 -3.67
N PHE A 75 -2.31 8.47 -2.52
CA PHE A 75 -2.44 7.84 -1.23
C PHE A 75 -3.76 8.23 -0.57
N LYS A 76 -4.57 7.23 -0.24
CA LYS A 76 -5.85 7.42 0.46
C LYS A 76 -5.65 7.26 1.96
N GLY A 77 -6.25 8.18 2.72
CA GLY A 77 -6.26 8.11 4.18
C GLY A 77 -7.05 6.90 4.64
N VAL A 78 -6.50 6.12 5.56
CA VAL A 78 -7.20 4.96 6.17
C VAL A 78 -7.95 5.33 7.45
N GLU A 79 -7.69 6.51 8.00
CA GLU A 79 -8.39 7.00 9.19
C GLU A 79 -9.74 7.67 8.85
N GLU A 80 -10.10 7.73 7.58
CA GLU A 80 -11.34 8.36 7.11
C GLU A 80 -12.46 7.34 6.85
N GLY A 81 -13.69 7.71 7.19
CA GLY A 81 -14.89 6.95 6.85
C GLY A 81 -15.03 5.65 7.66
N THR A 82 -15.45 4.58 7.00
CA THR A 82 -15.77 3.29 7.63
C THR A 82 -14.56 2.37 7.79
N VAL A 83 -13.39 2.76 7.30
CA VAL A 83 -12.20 1.89 7.31
C VAL A 83 -11.82 1.46 8.74
N PRO A 84 -11.76 2.34 9.76
CA PRO A 84 -11.46 1.92 11.13
C PRO A 84 -12.46 0.91 11.71
N ASP A 85 -13.74 1.04 11.35
CA ASP A 85 -14.79 0.13 11.80
C ASP A 85 -14.59 -1.27 11.21
N GLU A 86 -14.27 -1.36 9.92
CA GLU A 86 -13.97 -2.64 9.25
C GLU A 86 -12.71 -3.31 9.84
N TYR A 87 -11.67 -2.53 10.15
CA TYR A 87 -10.49 -3.04 10.85
C TYR A 87 -10.84 -3.61 12.22
N THR A 88 -11.75 -2.95 12.95
CA THR A 88 -12.23 -3.40 14.26
C THR A 88 -12.97 -4.73 14.13
N GLU A 89 -13.86 -4.86 13.14
CA GLU A 89 -14.60 -6.10 12.89
C GLU A 89 -13.66 -7.27 12.56
N ILE A 90 -12.66 -7.06 11.70
CA ILE A 90 -11.65 -8.07 11.37
C ILE A 90 -10.85 -8.46 12.62
N MET A 91 -10.44 -7.48 13.43
CA MET A 91 -9.71 -7.74 14.67
C MET A 91 -10.53 -8.62 15.62
N LEU A 92 -11.79 -8.27 15.85
CA LEU A 92 -12.70 -9.04 16.70
C LEU A 92 -12.91 -10.45 16.17
N TRP A 93 -13.03 -10.62 14.85
CA TRP A 93 -13.15 -11.94 14.23
C TRP A 93 -11.91 -12.80 14.52
N VAL A 94 -10.70 -12.26 14.34
CA VAL A 94 -9.45 -12.98 14.63
C VAL A 94 -9.36 -13.36 16.11
N GLN A 95 -9.70 -12.45 17.02
CA GLN A 95 -9.61 -12.69 18.46
C GLN A 95 -10.58 -13.78 18.93
N ARG A 96 -11.80 -13.83 18.35
CA ARG A 96 -12.84 -14.81 18.68
C ARG A 96 -12.63 -16.18 18.03
N HIS A 97 -11.66 -16.32 17.14
CA HIS A 97 -11.46 -17.57 16.42
C HIS A 97 -10.74 -18.61 17.29
N ASP A 98 -11.36 -19.77 17.49
CA ASP A 98 -10.86 -20.82 18.40
C ASP A 98 -9.64 -21.59 17.86
N LEU A 99 -9.38 -21.53 16.55
CA LEU A 99 -8.24 -22.23 15.91
C LEU A 99 -6.90 -21.49 16.02
N TYR A 100 -6.89 -20.22 16.43
CA TYR A 100 -5.65 -19.44 16.55
C TYR A 100 -5.18 -19.40 17.99
N ASP A 101 -3.90 -19.67 18.22
CA ASP A 101 -3.28 -19.49 19.53
C ASP A 101 -3.13 -18.00 19.88
N ASP A 102 -2.99 -17.72 21.18
CA ASP A 102 -2.91 -16.35 21.69
C ASP A 102 -1.69 -15.58 21.16
N HIS A 103 -0.59 -16.27 20.85
CA HIS A 103 0.61 -15.66 20.30
C HIS A 103 0.39 -15.20 18.85
N ALA A 104 -0.28 -16.00 18.02
CA ALA A 104 -0.67 -15.64 16.67
C ALA A 104 -1.64 -14.45 16.67
N LYS A 105 -2.62 -14.46 17.59
CA LYS A 105 -3.57 -13.35 17.79
C LYS A 105 -2.85 -12.05 18.19
N ALA A 106 -1.90 -12.13 19.12
CA ALA A 106 -1.11 -10.97 19.55
C ALA A 106 -0.23 -10.43 18.41
N LYS A 107 0.43 -11.31 17.64
CA LYS A 107 1.24 -10.92 16.49
C LYS A 107 0.41 -10.23 15.41
N PHE A 108 -0.78 -10.75 15.12
CA PHE A 108 -1.71 -10.14 14.18
C PHE A 108 -2.11 -8.73 14.64
N ALA A 109 -2.49 -8.58 15.91
CA ALA A 109 -2.90 -7.29 16.46
C ALA A 109 -1.79 -6.25 16.40
N ALA A 110 -0.55 -6.63 16.72
CA ALA A 110 0.60 -5.73 16.66
C ALA A 110 0.95 -5.26 15.24
N GLY A 111 0.68 -6.08 14.21
CA GLY A 111 0.93 -5.71 12.81
C GLY A 111 -0.22 -4.98 12.13
N ALA A 112 -1.44 -5.13 12.65
CA ALA A 112 -2.65 -4.51 12.09
C ALA A 112 -2.90 -3.08 12.62
N CYS A 113 -2.39 -2.75 13.82
CA CYS A 113 -2.36 -1.37 14.33
C CYS A 113 -1.30 -0.50 13.62
#